data_AF-A0A174NVG1-F1
#
_entry.id   AF-A0A174NVG1-F1
#
_cell.length_a   1.000
_cell.length_b   1.000
_cell.length_c   1.000
_cell.angle_alpha   90.00
_cell.angle_beta   90.00
_cell.angle_gamma   90.00
#
_symmetry.space_group_name_H-M   'P 1'
#
loop_
_entity.id
_entity.type
_entity.pdbx_description
1 polymer ?
#
loop_
_entity_poly.entity_id
_entity_poly.type
_entity_poly.pdbx_seq_one_letter_code
_entity_poly.pdbx_strand_id
1 'polypeptide(L)'
;MRNGIDTEYYAQHIQCTRDAKSECLYTVQQLLELCFAAREHGMLKMDELINDRVRYPDAFLRKAVALVIEVSNPDNIRDVLHNYIFTSSNVGNQKFLNCMMITEAMIALSRGEDLDYIFTYLVPSFFGFEYEAESRNIYQQFKQNLRTRGT
;
A
#
# COMPACT_ATOMS: atom_id res chain seq x y z
N MET A 1 -3.03 -16.52 20.53
CA MET A 1 -1.93 -15.55 20.68
C MET A 1 -2.31 -14.32 19.88
N ARG A 2 -2.59 -13.20 20.56
CA ARG A 2 -2.72 -11.86 19.97
C ARG A 2 -1.30 -11.40 19.69
N ASN A 3 -0.79 -11.69 18.50
CA ASN A 3 0.55 -11.28 18.13
C ASN A 3 0.47 -9.81 17.72
N GLY A 4 0.68 -8.93 18.71
CA GLY A 4 1.35 -7.68 18.42
C GLY A 4 2.57 -8.06 17.58
N ILE A 5 2.63 -7.49 16.39
CA ILE A 5 3.80 -7.49 15.53
C ILE A 5 5.06 -7.47 16.40
N ASP A 6 5.93 -8.48 16.25
CA ASP A 6 7.22 -8.41 16.89
C ASP A 6 7.98 -7.25 16.26
N THR A 7 8.09 -6.16 17.01
CA THR A 7 8.76 -4.94 16.58
C THR A 7 10.21 -5.24 16.20
N GLU A 8 10.80 -6.27 16.81
CA GLU A 8 12.13 -6.77 16.48
C GLU A 8 12.17 -7.42 15.08
N TYR A 9 11.19 -8.27 14.75
CA TYR A 9 11.08 -8.83 13.40
C TYR A 9 10.94 -7.73 12.34
N TYR A 10 10.13 -6.71 12.60
CA TYR A 10 9.99 -5.57 11.69
C TYR A 10 11.29 -4.80 11.54
N ALA A 11 11.93 -4.45 12.66
CA ALA A 11 13.16 -3.68 12.66
C ALA A 11 14.28 -4.38 11.88
N GLN A 12 14.33 -5.71 11.91
CA GLN A 12 15.32 -6.49 11.18
C GLN A 12 15.03 -6.56 9.66
N HIS A 13 13.76 -6.67 9.27
CA HIS A 13 13.38 -6.93 7.86
C HIS A 13 13.02 -5.66 7.07
N ILE A 14 12.75 -4.54 7.74
CA ILE A 14 12.44 -3.27 7.05
C ILE A 14 13.69 -2.50 6.61
N GLN A 15 14.89 -2.95 6.99
CA GLN A 15 16.16 -2.29 6.66
C GLN A 15 16.44 -2.35 5.16
N CYS A 16 15.93 -1.36 4.42
CA CYS A 16 16.16 -1.23 3.00
C CYS A 16 17.30 -0.26 2.74
N THR A 17 18.10 -0.58 1.72
CA THR A 17 19.01 0.42 1.16
C THR A 17 18.20 1.58 0.57
N ARG A 18 18.88 2.71 0.41
CA ARG A 18 18.30 3.91 -0.19
C ARG A 18 17.70 3.62 -1.58
N ASP A 19 18.42 2.91 -2.43
CA ASP A 19 17.95 2.54 -3.78
C ASP A 19 16.74 1.62 -3.74
N ALA A 20 16.75 0.63 -2.84
CA ALA A 20 15.62 -0.29 -2.66
C ALA A 20 14.34 0.46 -2.22
N LYS A 21 14.46 1.47 -1.34
CA LYS A 21 13.31 2.32 -0.98
C LYS A 21 12.78 3.09 -2.18
N SER A 22 13.67 3.66 -3.00
CA SER A 22 13.26 4.40 -4.21
C SER A 22 12.42 3.53 -5.16
N GLU A 23 12.75 2.25 -5.29
CA GLU A 23 11.96 1.32 -6.13
C GLU A 23 10.53 1.10 -5.60
N CYS A 24 10.31 1.23 -4.29
CA CYS A 24 8.98 1.14 -3.67
C CYS A 24 8.08 2.35 -3.99
N LEU A 25 8.63 3.47 -4.47
CA LEU A 25 7.83 4.64 -4.87
C LEU A 25 6.88 4.32 -6.03
N TYR A 26 7.23 3.37 -6.90
CA TYR A 26 6.32 2.91 -7.95
C TYR A 26 5.07 2.24 -7.35
N THR A 27 5.22 1.48 -6.27
CA THR A 27 4.08 0.90 -5.55
C THR A 27 3.21 1.96 -4.89
N VAL A 28 3.78 3.07 -4.40
CA VAL A 28 3.00 4.22 -3.90
C VAL A 28 2.08 4.77 -4.98
N GLN A 29 2.59 4.94 -6.21
CA GLN A 29 1.78 5.41 -7.33
C GLN A 29 0.64 4.44 -7.66
N GLN A 30 0.92 3.14 -7.71
CA GLN A 30 -0.11 2.11 -7.95
C GLN A 30 -1.19 2.11 -6.85
N LEU A 31 -0.77 2.19 -5.58
CA LEU A 31 -1.69 2.27 -4.44
C LEU A 31 -2.59 3.50 -4.54
N LEU A 32 -2.01 4.66 -4.88
CA LEU A 32 -2.77 5.89 -5.02
C LEU A 32 -3.85 5.79 -6.11
N GLU A 33 -3.50 5.26 -7.28
CA GLU A 33 -4.44 5.07 -8.38
C GLU A 33 -5.61 4.15 -8.00
N LEU A 34 -5.30 3.03 -7.34
CA LEU A 34 -6.30 2.04 -6.89
C LEU A 34 -7.18 2.60 -5.77
N CYS A 35 -6.59 3.19 -4.73
CA CYS A 35 -7.32 3.78 -3.61
C CYS A 35 -8.20 4.96 -4.05
N PHE A 36 -7.72 5.78 -4.99
CA PHE A 36 -8.51 6.85 -5.57
C PHE A 36 -9.71 6.30 -6.35
N ALA A 37 -9.49 5.31 -7.22
CA ALA A 37 -10.58 4.66 -7.94
C ALA A 37 -11.62 4.05 -7.00
N ALA A 38 -11.18 3.40 -5.92
CA ALA A 38 -12.07 2.86 -4.90
C ALA A 38 -12.92 3.94 -4.21
N ARG A 39 -12.33 5.10 -3.92
CA ARG A 39 -13.02 6.22 -3.25
C ARG A 39 -14.00 6.95 -4.16
N GLU A 40 -13.58 7.28 -5.37
CA GLU A 40 -14.39 8.08 -6.29
C GLU A 40 -15.42 7.27 -7.07
N HIS A 41 -15.12 6.00 -7.33
CA HIS A 41 -15.91 5.15 -8.24
C HIS A 41 -16.34 3.82 -7.62
N GLY A 42 -15.99 3.58 -6.35
CA GLY A 42 -16.35 2.38 -5.61
C GLY A 42 -15.36 1.22 -5.79
N MET A 43 -15.43 0.25 -4.88
CA MET A 43 -14.50 -0.90 -4.80
C MET A 43 -14.48 -1.76 -6.08
N LEU A 44 -15.63 -1.88 -6.78
CA LEU A 44 -15.69 -2.61 -8.05
C LEU A 44 -14.82 -1.96 -9.14
N LYS A 45 -14.67 -0.63 -9.12
CA LYS A 45 -13.79 0.03 -10.08
C LYS A 45 -12.32 -0.28 -9.83
N MET A 46 -11.94 -0.38 -8.56
CA MET A 46 -10.61 -0.84 -8.17
C MET A 46 -10.37 -2.29 -8.62
N ASP A 47 -11.38 -3.17 -8.50
CA ASP A 47 -11.31 -4.56 -8.98
C ASP A 47 -11.10 -4.65 -10.51
N GLU A 48 -11.80 -3.83 -11.28
CA GLU A 48 -11.58 -3.76 -12.73
C GLU A 48 -10.14 -3.32 -13.07
N LEU A 49 -9.62 -2.31 -12.37
CA LEU A 49 -8.28 -1.77 -12.64
C LEU A 49 -7.19 -2.79 -12.29
N ILE A 50 -7.29 -3.45 -11.15
CA ILE A 50 -6.24 -4.37 -10.66
C ILE A 50 -6.05 -5.60 -11.57
N ASN A 51 -7.02 -5.88 -12.45
CA ASN A 51 -6.97 -6.94 -13.44
C ASN A 51 -6.01 -6.65 -14.62
N ASP A 52 -5.59 -5.39 -14.82
CA ASP A 52 -4.50 -5.06 -15.75
C ASP A 52 -3.16 -5.53 -15.17
N ARG A 53 -2.75 -6.73 -15.57
CA ARG A 53 -1.51 -7.36 -15.08
C ARG A 53 -0.23 -6.71 -15.58
N VAL A 54 -0.31 -5.90 -16.64
CA VAL A 54 0.85 -5.14 -17.14
C VAL A 54 1.08 -3.93 -16.24
N ARG A 55 0.01 -3.21 -15.89
CA ARG A 55 0.06 -2.06 -14.98
C ARG A 55 0.26 -2.46 -13.52
N TYR A 56 -0.31 -3.59 -13.10
CA TYR A 56 -0.24 -4.09 -11.73
C TYR A 56 0.32 -5.52 -11.70
N PRO A 57 1.65 -5.69 -11.94
CA PRO A 57 2.27 -7.01 -12.01
C PRO A 57 2.38 -7.71 -10.64
N ASP A 58 2.41 -6.96 -9.54
CA ASP A 58 2.63 -7.49 -8.18
C ASP A 58 1.48 -8.38 -7.70
N ALA A 59 1.78 -9.67 -7.51
CA ALA A 59 0.79 -10.65 -7.08
C ALA A 59 0.25 -10.41 -5.66
N PHE A 60 1.06 -9.85 -4.76
CA PHE A 60 0.65 -9.54 -3.39
C PHE A 60 -0.32 -8.35 -3.37
N LEU A 61 -0.06 -7.31 -4.18
CA LEU A 61 -1.00 -6.19 -4.35
C LEU A 61 -2.35 -6.68 -4.85
N ARG A 62 -2.37 -7.50 -5.90
CA ARG A 62 -3.63 -8.07 -6.43
C ARG A 62 -4.38 -8.89 -5.38
N LYS A 63 -3.66 -9.67 -4.58
CA LYS A 63 -4.23 -10.46 -3.48
C LYS A 63 -4.83 -9.56 -2.40
N ALA A 64 -4.16 -8.48 -2.03
CA ALA A 64 -4.65 -7.53 -1.03
C ALA A 64 -5.92 -6.80 -1.49
N VAL A 65 -5.97 -6.39 -2.76
CA VAL A 65 -7.17 -5.79 -3.36
C VAL A 65 -8.35 -6.77 -3.32
N ALA A 66 -8.15 -8.02 -3.77
CA ALA A 66 -9.19 -9.05 -3.73
C ALA A 66 -9.73 -9.26 -2.30
N LEU A 67 -8.85 -9.31 -1.29
CA LEU A 67 -9.25 -9.44 0.10
C LEU A 67 -10.08 -8.26 0.61
N VAL A 68 -9.73 -7.02 0.24
CA VAL A 68 -10.50 -5.82 0.62
C VAL A 68 -11.90 -5.82 -0.01
N ILE A 69 -12.06 -6.40 -1.20
CA ILE A 69 -13.35 -6.52 -1.88
C ILE A 69 -14.21 -7.62 -1.25
N GLU A 70 -13.61 -8.76 -0.92
CA GLU A 70 -14.33 -9.95 -0.46
C GLU A 70 -14.63 -9.95 1.05
N VAL A 71 -13.81 -9.24 1.85
CA VAL A 71 -13.85 -9.31 3.31
C VAL A 71 -14.19 -7.94 3.90
N SER A 72 -15.25 -7.87 4.70
CA SER A 72 -15.72 -6.61 5.30
C SER A 72 -15.00 -6.23 6.60
N ASN A 73 -14.36 -7.18 7.29
CA ASN A 73 -13.66 -6.93 8.54
C ASN A 73 -12.16 -6.63 8.28
N PRO A 74 -11.69 -5.38 8.53
CA PRO A 74 -10.30 -4.99 8.28
C PRO A 74 -9.28 -5.77 9.13
N ASP A 75 -9.66 -6.24 10.31
CA ASP A 75 -8.75 -7.00 11.17
C ASP A 75 -8.53 -8.42 10.63
N ASN A 76 -9.56 -9.04 10.04
CA ASN A 76 -9.40 -10.31 9.33
C ASN A 76 -8.51 -10.15 8.09
N ILE A 77 -8.64 -9.03 7.35
CA ILE A 77 -7.78 -8.73 6.21
C ILE A 77 -6.33 -8.60 6.67
N ARG A 78 -6.09 -7.86 7.75
CA ARG A 78 -4.76 -7.71 8.35
C ARG A 78 -4.15 -9.07 8.68
N ASP A 79 -4.88 -9.92 9.40
CA ASP A 79 -4.37 -11.22 9.83
C ASP A 79 -3.98 -12.09 8.64
N VAL A 80 -4.80 -12.13 7.59
CA VAL A 80 -4.51 -12.90 6.37
C VAL A 80 -3.28 -12.34 5.64
N LEU A 81 -3.18 -11.03 5.46
CA LEU A 81 -2.05 -10.40 4.76
C LEU A 81 -0.73 -10.56 5.52
N HIS A 82 -0.75 -10.39 6.84
CA HIS A 82 0.41 -10.64 7.67
C HIS A 82 0.85 -12.11 7.63
N ASN A 83 -0.09 -13.05 7.66
CA ASN A 83 0.23 -14.47 7.49
C ASN A 83 0.96 -14.70 6.16
N TYR A 84 0.48 -14.14 5.04
CA TYR A 84 1.18 -14.25 3.76
C TYR A 84 2.61 -13.69 3.82
N ILE A 85 2.82 -12.55 4.47
CA ILE A 85 4.16 -11.94 4.60
C ILE A 85 5.09 -12.85 5.40
N PHE A 86 4.64 -13.39 6.53
CA PHE A 86 5.49 -14.18 7.43
C PHE A 86 5.71 -15.62 6.95
N THR A 87 4.77 -16.22 6.23
CA THR A 87 4.93 -17.58 5.68
C THR A 87 5.71 -17.61 4.36
N SER A 88 5.88 -16.45 3.72
CA SER A 88 6.68 -16.35 2.50
C SER A 88 8.16 -16.42 2.88
N SER A 89 8.81 -17.57 2.68
CA SER A 89 10.24 -17.73 2.92
C SER A 89 11.05 -16.77 2.04
N ASN A 90 11.98 -16.01 2.65
CA ASN A 90 12.95 -15.13 1.99
C ASN A 90 12.35 -13.94 1.22
N VAL A 91 11.45 -13.19 1.86
CA VAL A 91 11.11 -11.85 1.38
C VAL A 91 12.33 -10.94 1.63
N GLY A 92 13.06 -10.57 0.58
CA GLY A 92 14.11 -9.56 0.69
C GLY A 92 13.56 -8.26 1.26
N ASN A 93 14.37 -7.49 2.00
CA ASN A 93 13.90 -6.34 2.80
C ASN A 93 13.02 -5.36 2.00
N GLN A 94 13.37 -5.10 0.74
CA GLN A 94 12.56 -4.28 -0.17
C GLN A 94 11.16 -4.83 -0.40
N LYS A 95 11.05 -6.13 -0.69
CA LYS A 95 9.76 -6.78 -0.91
C LYS A 95 8.95 -6.82 0.39
N PHE A 96 9.61 -6.94 1.54
CA PHE A 96 8.97 -6.89 2.85
C PHE A 96 8.37 -5.50 3.10
N LEU A 97 9.15 -4.44 2.88
CA LEU A 97 8.69 -3.05 2.92
C LEU A 97 7.47 -2.83 2.00
N ASN A 98 7.54 -3.28 0.75
CA ASN A 98 6.43 -3.16 -0.20
C ASN A 98 5.17 -3.89 0.28
N CYS A 99 5.29 -5.14 0.72
CA CYS A 99 4.14 -5.90 1.22
C CYS A 99 3.53 -5.25 2.46
N MET A 100 4.34 -4.72 3.37
CA MET A 100 3.85 -4.02 4.55
C MET A 100 3.11 -2.74 4.20
N MET A 101 3.66 -1.92 3.32
CA MET A 101 3.03 -0.70 2.84
C MET A 101 1.70 -0.98 2.12
N ILE A 102 1.66 -1.99 1.25
CA ILE A 102 0.43 -2.45 0.59
C ILE A 102 -0.61 -2.86 1.64
N THR A 103 -0.19 -3.63 2.64
CA THR A 103 -1.07 -4.14 3.70
C THR A 103 -1.73 -3.01 4.46
N GLU A 104 -0.95 -2.07 5.00
CA GLU A 104 -1.51 -0.97 5.79
C GLU A 104 -2.34 0.00 4.96
N ALA A 105 -1.95 0.28 3.70
CA ALA A 105 -2.74 1.12 2.81
C ALA A 105 -4.11 0.50 2.49
N MET A 106 -4.15 -0.80 2.21
CA MET A 106 -5.38 -1.54 1.91
C MET A 106 -6.29 -1.66 3.14
N ILE A 107 -5.73 -1.87 4.33
CA ILE A 107 -6.49 -1.89 5.58
C ILE A 107 -7.08 -0.50 5.88
N ALA A 108 -6.30 0.56 5.73
CA ALA A 108 -6.79 1.93 5.93
C ALA A 108 -7.91 2.27 4.94
N LEU A 109 -7.77 1.88 3.66
CA LEU A 109 -8.83 2.01 2.68
C LEU A 109 -10.11 1.27 3.11
N SER A 110 -9.98 -0.01 3.50
CA SER A 110 -11.09 -0.85 3.98
C SER A 110 -11.80 -0.25 5.20
N ARG A 111 -11.07 0.44 6.08
CA ARG A 111 -11.61 1.14 7.25
C ARG A 111 -12.36 2.43 6.93
N GLY A 112 -12.31 2.90 5.69
CA GLY A 112 -12.95 4.17 5.35
C GLY A 112 -12.06 5.40 5.56
N GLU A 113 -10.76 5.23 5.81
CA GLU A 113 -9.82 6.34 6.07
C GLU A 113 -9.63 7.25 4.84
N ASP A 114 -9.43 8.54 5.10
CA ASP A 114 -9.23 9.56 4.07
C ASP A 114 -7.93 9.33 3.28
N LEU A 115 -7.94 9.60 1.97
CA LEU A 115 -6.75 9.54 1.13
C LEU A 115 -5.68 10.55 1.56
N ASP A 116 -6.08 11.71 2.09
CA ASP A 116 -5.17 12.70 2.67
C ASP A 116 -4.42 12.08 3.85
N TYR A 117 -5.08 11.30 4.71
CA TYR A 117 -4.41 10.58 5.79
C TYR A 117 -3.46 9.50 5.23
N ILE A 118 -3.96 8.65 4.34
CA ILE A 118 -3.23 7.50 3.80
C ILE A 118 -1.95 7.96 3.09
N PHE A 119 -2.04 8.96 2.21
CA PHE A 119 -0.94 9.33 1.31
C PHE A 119 -0.13 10.54 1.76
N THR A 120 -0.57 11.30 2.77
CA THR A 120 0.25 12.36 3.38
C THR A 120 1.04 11.86 4.59
N TYR A 121 0.51 10.86 5.33
CA TYR A 121 1.10 10.43 6.60
C TYR A 121 1.40 8.93 6.65
N LEU A 122 0.41 8.06 6.42
CA LEU A 122 0.59 6.61 6.63
C LEU A 122 1.60 6.00 5.67
N VAL A 123 1.38 6.11 4.36
CA VAL A 123 2.27 5.55 3.33
C VAL A 123 3.67 6.19 3.39
N PRO A 124 3.84 7.52 3.46
CA PRO A 124 5.15 8.13 3.62
C PRO A 124 5.94 7.66 4.86
N SER A 125 5.27 7.28 5.95
CA SER A 125 5.96 6.82 7.18
C SER A 125 6.82 5.56 6.97
N PHE A 126 6.49 4.72 5.99
CA PHE A 126 7.28 3.53 5.65
C PHE A 126 8.67 3.85 5.08
N PHE A 127 8.84 5.06 4.56
CA PHE A 127 10.09 5.51 3.94
C PHE A 127 11.07 6.13 4.94
N GLY A 128 10.59 6.47 6.15
CA GLY A 128 11.31 7.29 7.12
C GLY A 128 11.58 8.70 6.59
N PHE A 129 12.32 9.51 7.36
CA PHE A 129 12.59 10.92 7.02
C PHE A 129 13.36 11.13 5.70
N GLU A 130 14.00 10.09 5.16
CA GLU A 130 14.83 10.18 3.95
C GLU A 130 14.02 10.33 2.67
N TYR A 131 12.88 9.64 2.57
CA TYR A 131 12.07 9.54 1.34
C TYR A 131 10.59 9.88 1.55
N GLU A 132 10.24 10.33 2.76
CA GLU A 132 8.89 10.80 3.10
C GLU A 132 8.43 11.89 2.13
N ALA A 133 9.31 12.84 1.82
CA ALA A 133 8.98 13.98 0.96
C ALA A 133 8.67 13.54 -0.47
N GLU A 134 9.47 12.63 -1.04
CA GLU A 134 9.29 12.06 -2.37
C GLU A 134 7.99 11.26 -2.45
N SER A 135 7.72 10.40 -1.46
CA SER A 135 6.46 9.65 -1.37
C SER A 135 5.26 10.58 -1.30
N ARG A 136 5.33 11.66 -0.50
CA ARG A 136 4.25 12.65 -0.38
C ARG A 136 4.07 13.47 -1.66
N ASN A 137 5.16 13.78 -2.36
CA ASN A 137 5.12 14.55 -3.60
C ASN A 137 4.32 13.82 -4.70
N ILE A 138 4.36 12.48 -4.74
CA ILE A 138 3.53 11.69 -5.67
C ILE A 138 2.05 12.05 -5.50
N TYR A 139 1.57 12.13 -4.26
CA TYR A 139 0.18 12.47 -3.97
C TYR A 139 -0.14 13.94 -4.27
N GLN A 140 0.76 14.86 -3.95
CA GLN A 140 0.57 16.28 -4.26
C GLN A 140 0.48 16.53 -5.77
N GLN A 141 1.36 15.92 -6.55
CA GLN A 141 1.34 16.00 -8.01
C GLN A 141 0.05 15.40 -8.58
N PHE A 142 -0.41 14.27 -8.03
CA PHE A 142 -1.68 13.68 -8.41
C PHE A 142 -2.87 14.62 -8.16
N LYS A 143 -2.97 15.22 -6.97
CA LYS A 143 -4.03 16.21 -6.66
C LYS A 143 -3.96 17.42 -7.59
N GLN A 144 -2.77 17.91 -7.92
CA GLN A 144 -2.59 19.02 -8.84
C GLN A 144 -3.06 18.67 -10.26
N ASN A 145 -2.72 17.46 -10.75
CA ASN A 145 -3.15 16.96 -12.05
C ASN A 145 -4.67 16.76 -12.14
N LEU A 146 -5.34 16.36 -11.05
CA LEU A 146 -6.80 16.30 -11.01
C LEU A 146 -7.43 17.69 -11.13
N ARG A 147 -6.87 18.69 -10.45
CA ARG A 147 -7.37 20.08 -10.51
C ARG A 147 -7.24 20.68 -11.90
N THR A 148 -6.15 20.40 -12.62
CA THR A 148 -5.91 20.94 -13.98
C THR A 148 -6.71 20.22 -15.07
N ARG A 149 -7.14 18.98 -14.84
CA ARG A 149 -8.02 18.24 -15.77
C ARG A 149 -9.51 18.51 -15.56
N GLY A 150 -9.87 19.10 -14.42
CA GLY A 150 -11.24 19.49 -14.07
C GLY A 150 -11.63 20.91 -14.50
N THR A 151 -10.76 21.62 -15.24
CA THR A 151 -10.99 22.93 -15.88
C THR A 151 -10.94 22.82 -17.38
#